data_AF-A0A917G8M0-F1
#
_entry.id   AF-A0A917G8M0-F1
#
_cell.length_a   1.000
_cell.length_b   1.000
_cell.length_c   1.000
_cell.angle_alpha   90.00
_cell.angle_beta   90.00
_cell.angle_gamma   90.00
#
_symmetry.space_group_name_H-M   'P 1'
#
loop_
_entity.id
_entity.type
_entity.pdbx_description
1 polymer ?
#
loop_
_entity_poly.entity_id
_entity_poly.type
_entity_poly.pdbx_seq_one_letter_code
_entity_poly.pdbx_strand_id
1 'polypeptide(L)' 'MAKREIVELTDDVDGSVITAGSGETINFSVSGVDYTIDLKAKNAKALRRTFDH' A
#
# COMPACT_ATOMS: atom_id res chain seq x y z
N MET A 1 -22.56 -25.62 -11.18
CA MET A 1 -21.36 -24.82 -11.54
C MET A 1 -20.73 -24.34 -10.24
N ALA A 2 -19.42 -24.45 -10.05
CA ALA A 2 -18.74 -23.97 -8.84
C ALA A 2 -17.94 -22.70 -9.15
N LYS A 3 -18.08 -21.67 -8.31
CA LYS A 3 -17.32 -20.40 -8.37
C LYS A 3 -16.35 -20.36 -7.19
N ARG A 4 -15.13 -19.88 -7.41
CA ARG A 4 -14.18 -19.52 -6.35
C ARG A 4 -13.98 -18.01 -6.37
N GLU A 5 -13.98 -17.41 -5.18
CA GLU A 5 -13.68 -16.00 -4.96
C GLU A 5 -12.36 -15.89 -4.19
N ILE A 6 -11.48 -14.98 -4.60
CA ILE A 6 -10.19 -14.73 -3.97
C ILE A 6 -10.13 -13.23 -3.71
N VAL A 7 -9.85 -12.86 -2.46
CA VAL A 7 -9.67 -11.47 -2.03
C VAL A 7 -8.21 -11.31 -1.63
N GLU A 8 -7.54 -10.34 -2.24
CA GLU A 8 -6.13 -10.06 -2.03
C GLU A 8 -5.95 -8.57 -1.73
N LEU A 9 -5.03 -8.27 -0.82
CA LEU A 9 -4.54 -6.91 -0.63
C LEU A 9 -3.38 -6.70 -1.60
N THR A 10 -3.37 -5.61 -2.35
CA THR A 10 -2.34 -5.31 -3.35
C THR A 10 -1.65 -4.00 -3.04
N ASP A 11 -0.39 -3.88 -3.47
CA ASP A 11 0.36 -2.63 -3.41
C ASP A 11 -0.18 -1.65 -4.46
N ASP A 12 -0.60 -0.46 -4.04
CA ASP A 12 -1.23 0.54 -4.92
C ASP A 12 -0.25 1.11 -5.96
N VAL A 13 1.06 0.96 -5.77
CA VAL A 13 2.08 1.51 -6.69
C VAL A 13 2.42 0.51 -7.79
N ASP A 14 2.58 -0.78 -7.46
CA ASP A 14 3.04 -1.79 -8.42
C ASP A 14 2.04 -2.95 -8.66
N GLY A 15 0.91 -2.96 -7.97
CA GLY A 15 -0.17 -3.94 -8.12
C GLY A 15 0.16 -5.33 -7.55
N SER A 16 1.31 -5.50 -6.89
CA SER A 16 1.73 -6.81 -6.41
C SER A 16 1.04 -7.18 -5.08
N VAL A 17 0.70 -8.46 -4.91
CA VAL A 17 -0.03 -8.95 -3.72
C VAL A 17 0.78 -8.74 -2.45
N ILE A 18 0.21 -8.02 -1.48
CA ILE A 18 0.74 -7.84 -0.13
C ILE A 18 0.42 -9.11 0.66
N THR A 19 1.46 -9.87 0.99
CA THR A 19 1.30 -11.02 1.88
C THR A 19 1.12 -10.55 3.32
N ALA A 20 0.42 -11.34 4.14
CA ALA A 20 0.13 -10.99 5.52
C ALA A 20 1.42 -10.59 6.29
N GLY A 21 1.43 -9.38 6.86
CA GLY A 21 2.57 -8.82 7.60
C GLY A 21 3.71 -8.25 6.76
N SER A 22 3.58 -8.20 5.42
CA SER A 22 4.62 -7.68 4.51
C SER A 22 4.35 -6.28 3.96
N GLY A 23 3.27 -5.64 4.40
CA GLY A 23 2.87 -4.31 3.99
C GLY A 23 2.04 -3.61 5.06
N GLU A 24 1.68 -2.39 4.75
CA GLU A 24 1.00 -1.49 5.66
C GLU A 24 0.19 -0.44 4.87
N THR A 25 -0.86 0.04 5.51
CA THR A 25 -1.65 1.17 5.05
C THR A 25 -1.05 2.45 5.63
N ILE A 26 -0.68 3.40 4.78
CA ILE A 26 -0.07 4.68 5.20
C ILE A 26 -1.03 5.83 4.95
N ASN A 27 -1.26 6.63 6.00
CA ASN A 27 -1.92 7.92 5.89
C ASN A 27 -0.87 9.02 5.69
N PHE A 28 -1.10 9.88 4.71
CA PHE A 28 -0.24 11.03 4.44
C PHE A 28 -1.06 12.17 3.85
N SER A 29 -0.54 13.39 3.92
CA SER A 29 -1.22 14.59 3.44
C SER A 29 -0.32 15.37 2.48
N VAL A 30 -0.88 15.81 1.36
CA VAL A 30 -0.18 16.65 0.37
C VAL A 30 -1.06 17.86 0.09
N SER A 31 -0.49 19.06 0.26
CA SER A 31 -1.20 20.33 0.03
C SER A 31 -2.51 20.46 0.82
N GLY A 32 -2.55 19.90 2.02
CA GLY A 32 -3.74 19.93 2.89
C GLY A 32 -4.84 18.93 2.50
N VAL A 33 -4.57 18.02 1.56
CA VAL A 33 -5.48 16.92 1.21
C VAL A 33 -4.95 15.62 1.82
N ASP A 34 -5.82 14.89 2.50
CA ASP A 34 -5.49 13.62 3.15
C ASP A 34 -5.69 12.43 2.20
N TYR A 35 -4.71 11.52 2.18
CA TYR A 35 -4.69 10.32 1.36
C TYR A 35 -4.41 9.09 2.22
N THR A 36 -4.72 7.93 1.65
CA THR A 36 -4.40 6.62 2.22
C THR A 36 -3.92 5.72 1.10
N ILE A 37 -2.88 4.91 1.37
CA ILE A 37 -2.27 4.04 0.37
C ILE A 37 -1.80 2.73 1.01
N ASP A 38 -2.05 1.60 0.35
CA ASP A 38 -1.61 0.27 0.77
C ASP A 38 -0.30 -0.09 0.07
N LEU A 39 0.78 -0.29 0.84
CA LEU A 39 2.11 -0.51 0.28
C LEU A 39 2.83 -1.67 0.96
N LYS A 40 3.63 -2.40 0.18
CA LYS A 40 4.65 -3.31 0.69
C LYS A 40 5.74 -2.54 1.41
N ALA A 41 6.41 -3.22 2.34
CA ALA A 41 7.49 -2.65 3.15
C ALA A 41 8.55 -1.87 2.32
N LYS A 42 8.85 -2.31 1.10
CA LYS A 42 9.77 -1.61 0.19
C LYS A 42 9.23 -0.24 -0.23
N ASN A 43 8.01 -0.19 -0.76
CA ASN A 43 7.40 1.05 -1.27
C ASN A 43 6.99 1.96 -0.11
N ALA A 44 6.52 1.40 1.01
CA ALA A 44 6.29 2.10 2.25
C ALA A 44 7.54 2.83 2.78
N LYS A 45 8.69 2.16 2.77
CA LYS A 45 9.97 2.78 3.14
C LYS A 45 10.42 3.84 2.14
N ALA A 46 10.19 3.62 0.84
CA ALA A 46 10.48 4.60 -0.18
C ALA A 46 9.64 5.88 0.01
N LEU A 47 8.34 5.74 0.26
CA LEU A 47 7.43 6.85 0.53
C LEU A 47 7.91 7.69 1.71
N ARG A 48 8.21 7.07 2.87
CA ARG A 48 8.70 7.81 4.05
C ARG A 48 9.97 8.61 3.77
N ARG A 49 10.92 8.02 3.03
CA ARG A 49 12.15 8.70 2.63
C ARG A 49 11.94 9.92 1.75
N THR A 50 10.82 10.02 1.02
CA THR A 50 10.53 11.22 0.24
C THR A 50 10.15 12.42 1.10
N PHE A 51 9.73 12.19 2.34
CA PHE A 51 9.38 13.23 3.32
C PHE A 51 10.51 13.54 4.31
N ASP A 52 11.50 12.66 4.45
CA ASP A 52 12.70 12.88 5.25
C ASP A 52 13.65 13.84 4.51
N HIS A 53 13.40 15.15 4.61
CA HIS A 53 14.26 16.20 4.05
C HIS A 53 15.48 16.48 4.92
#